data_AF-A0A5C9EAE3-F1
#
_entry.id   AF-A0A5C9EAE3-F1
#
_cell.length_a   1.000
_cell.length_b   1.000
_cell.length_c   1.000
_cell.angle_alpha   90.00
_cell.angle_beta   90.00
_cell.angle_gamma   90.00
#
_symmetry.space_group_name_H-M   'P 1'
#
loop_
_entity.id
_entity.type
_entity.pdbx_description
1 polymer ?
#
loop_
_entity_poly.entity_id
_entity_poly.type
_entity_poly.pdbx_seq_one_letter_code
_entity_poly.pdbx_strand_id
1 'polypeptide(L)'
;MSEFRSYSSADRFDPHREGLLGGEEVVWTRRAGFSFWAICCGAGIIITGPILFFTFEEDFGYGFVLSQAVLVSFIAIIALLVIYVIRTRQTRYYLTTERILETRAGKILKEIPLSHFSGRPIGQFIESHVAYTKNNQPVYTISIYDPTSDMVIHIKGQDWSSLRSFEQVGNIRECPYCTYANPGIASTCKNCGAVL
;
A
#
# COMPACT_ATOMS: atom_id res chain seq x y z
N MET A 1 -21.44 -18.86 10.58
CA MET A 1 -21.93 -18.30 9.30
C MET A 1 -21.42 -16.87 9.26
N SER A 2 -20.23 -16.65 8.69
CA SER A 2 -19.59 -15.34 8.61
C SER A 2 -20.22 -14.55 7.47
N GLU A 3 -20.97 -13.53 7.83
CA GLU A 3 -21.61 -12.61 6.90
C GLU A 3 -20.50 -11.85 6.14
N PHE A 4 -20.30 -12.18 4.86
CA PHE A 4 -19.44 -11.41 3.96
C PHE A 4 -20.10 -10.04 3.79
N ARG A 5 -19.78 -9.08 4.66
CA ARG A 5 -20.15 -7.67 4.43
C ARG A 5 -19.34 -7.18 3.25
N SER A 6 -19.98 -7.18 2.08
CA SER A 6 -19.62 -6.30 0.99
C SER A 6 -19.75 -4.87 1.52
N TYR A 7 -18.66 -4.30 2.02
CA TYR A 7 -18.61 -2.87 2.26
C TYR A 7 -18.77 -2.19 0.90
N SER A 8 -19.80 -1.35 0.80
CA SER A 8 -19.99 -0.45 -0.32
C SER A 8 -18.68 0.32 -0.51
N SER A 9 -18.10 0.24 -1.70
CA SER A 9 -16.88 0.97 -2.11
C SER A 9 -17.03 2.50 -2.08
N ALA A 10 -18.10 3.01 -1.47
CA ALA A 10 -18.39 4.41 -1.21
C ALA A 10 -18.00 4.87 0.20
N ASP A 11 -17.66 3.98 1.14
CA ASP A 11 -17.36 4.39 2.51
C ASP A 11 -16.02 5.11 2.58
N ARG A 12 -16.11 6.38 2.98
CA ARG A 12 -14.97 7.25 3.22
C ARG A 12 -14.26 6.77 4.48
N PHE A 13 -12.97 6.47 4.35
CA PHE A 13 -12.09 6.10 5.43
C PHE A 13 -11.12 7.26 5.72
N ASP A 14 -11.34 7.92 6.85
CA ASP A 14 -10.43 8.90 7.43
C ASP A 14 -10.29 8.56 8.92
N PRO A 15 -9.19 7.93 9.35
CA PRO A 15 -9.10 7.35 10.70
C PRO A 15 -9.30 8.37 11.84
N HIS A 16 -9.18 9.68 11.57
CA HIS A 16 -9.45 10.72 12.56
C HIS A 16 -10.91 11.14 12.65
N ARG A 17 -11.75 10.78 11.67
CA ARG A 17 -13.12 11.28 11.53
C ARG A 17 -14.15 10.16 11.38
N GLU A 18 -13.88 9.17 10.53
CA GLU A 18 -14.86 8.18 10.09
C GLU A 18 -14.21 6.93 9.48
N GLY A 19 -14.91 5.80 9.54
CA GLY A 19 -14.52 4.55 8.88
C GLY A 19 -13.83 3.51 9.78
N LEU A 20 -13.50 3.85 11.03
CA LEU A 20 -13.13 2.88 12.07
C LEU A 20 -14.37 2.24 12.69
N LEU A 21 -14.31 0.93 12.95
CA LEU A 21 -15.29 0.18 13.71
C LEU A 21 -15.20 0.57 15.20
N GLY A 22 -16.26 0.28 15.97
CA GLY A 22 -16.29 0.56 17.40
C GLY A 22 -15.17 -0.18 18.15
N GLY A 23 -14.23 0.57 18.73
CA GLY A 23 -13.05 0.02 19.41
C GLY A 23 -11.91 -0.44 18.50
N GLU A 24 -12.00 -0.19 17.19
CA GLU A 24 -10.89 -0.39 16.25
C GLU A 24 -9.88 0.76 16.41
N GLU A 25 -8.61 0.43 16.62
CA GLU A 25 -7.53 1.41 16.68
C GLU A 25 -6.55 1.22 15.52
N VAL A 26 -5.99 2.33 15.04
CA VAL A 26 -4.93 2.31 14.03
C VAL A 26 -3.60 2.08 14.74
N VAL A 27 -3.03 0.90 14.53
CA VAL A 27 -1.75 0.52 15.11
C VAL A 27 -0.61 1.05 14.25
N TRP A 28 -0.76 0.95 12.93
CA TRP A 28 0.29 1.34 12.00
C TRP A 28 -0.30 1.91 10.73
N THR A 29 0.36 2.94 10.21
CA THR A 29 -0.03 3.59 8.97
C THR A 29 1.20 3.93 8.15
N ARG A 30 1.10 3.72 6.84
CA ARG A 30 2.16 4.09 5.91
C ARG A 30 1.61 4.46 4.55
N ARG A 31 2.23 5.46 3.94
CA ARG A 31 1.97 5.82 2.53
C ARG A 31 2.61 4.79 1.60
N ALA A 32 2.00 4.53 0.47
CA ALA A 32 2.60 3.69 -0.55
C ALA A 32 3.92 4.29 -1.08
N GLY A 33 4.95 3.45 -1.13
CA GLY A 33 6.23 3.79 -1.74
C GLY A 33 6.15 3.79 -3.27
N PHE A 34 7.03 4.55 -3.91
CA PHE A 34 7.20 4.47 -5.36
C PHE A 34 7.93 3.19 -5.75
N SER A 35 7.51 2.58 -6.85
CA SER A 35 8.29 1.53 -7.49
C SER A 35 9.56 2.13 -8.11
N PHE A 36 10.69 1.48 -7.89
CA PHE A 36 11.97 1.86 -8.50
C PHE A 36 11.86 1.99 -10.03
N TRP A 37 11.19 1.04 -10.67
CA TRP A 37 10.95 1.05 -12.12
C TRP A 37 10.17 2.28 -12.59
N ALA A 38 9.18 2.74 -11.82
CA ALA A 38 8.43 3.94 -12.19
C ALA A 38 9.30 5.21 -12.15
N ILE A 39 10.26 5.29 -11.22
CA ILE A 39 11.20 6.41 -11.14
C ILE A 39 12.19 6.34 -12.31
N CYS A 40 12.80 5.18 -12.55
CA CYS A 40 13.79 5.03 -13.62
C CYS A 40 13.20 5.24 -15.01
N CYS A 41 12.06 4.61 -15.32
CA CYS A 41 11.40 4.80 -16.61
C CYS A 41 10.92 6.24 -16.79
N GLY A 42 10.34 6.85 -15.74
CA GLY A 42 9.91 8.24 -15.80
C GLY A 42 11.06 9.21 -16.07
N ALA A 43 12.19 9.06 -15.37
CA ALA A 43 13.38 9.88 -15.59
C ALA A 43 13.97 9.67 -16.99
N GLY A 44 14.04 8.41 -17.44
CA GLY A 44 14.52 8.06 -18.78
C GLY A 44 13.72 8.78 -19.87
N ILE A 45 12.39 8.67 -19.82
CA ILE A 45 11.49 9.33 -20.78
C ILE A 45 11.69 10.84 -20.81
N ILE A 46 11.80 11.48 -19.65
CA ILE A 46 11.98 12.94 -19.56
C ILE A 46 13.29 13.40 -20.21
N ILE A 47 14.36 12.61 -20.09
CA ILE A 47 15.68 12.95 -20.63
C ILE A 47 15.76 12.60 -22.12
N THR A 48 15.33 11.41 -22.52
CA THR A 48 15.50 10.92 -23.90
C THR A 48 14.45 11.47 -24.85
N GLY A 49 13.26 11.84 -24.36
CA GLY A 49 12.18 12.35 -25.19
C GLY A 49 12.54 13.61 -26.00
N PRO A 50 13.07 14.67 -25.37
CA PRO A 50 13.49 15.88 -26.09
C PRO A 50 14.60 15.59 -27.10
N ILE A 51 15.58 14.75 -26.74
CA ILE A 51 16.69 14.40 -27.63
C ILE A 51 16.16 13.70 -28.88
N LEU A 52 15.28 12.71 -28.71
CA LEU A 52 14.66 12.01 -29.84
C LEU A 52 13.88 12.98 -30.73
N PHE A 53 13.09 13.88 -30.15
CA PHE A 53 12.33 14.88 -30.89
C PHE A 53 13.23 15.72 -31.82
N PHE A 54 14.35 16.25 -31.31
CA PHE A 54 15.29 17.04 -32.11
C PHE A 54 16.00 16.21 -33.19
N THR A 55 16.44 14.98 -32.87
CA THR A 55 17.13 14.12 -33.85
C THR A 55 16.23 13.67 -35.01
N PHE A 56 14.94 13.43 -34.76
CA PHE A 56 14.01 13.02 -35.82
C PHE A 56 13.66 14.14 -36.79
N GLU A 57 13.71 15.40 -36.33
CA GLU A 57 13.44 16.57 -37.16
C GLU A 57 14.60 16.86 -38.13
N GLU A 58 15.84 16.69 -37.66
CA GLU A 58 17.05 16.98 -38.47
C GLU A 58 17.42 15.85 -39.45
N ASP A 59 17.42 14.59 -39.01
CA ASP A 59 18.09 13.51 -39.77
C ASP A 59 17.19 12.83 -40.82
N PHE A 60 15.88 12.83 -40.63
CA PHE A 60 15.00 11.96 -41.41
C PHE A 60 14.10 12.69 -42.40
N GLY A 61 14.04 14.02 -42.38
CA GLY A 61 13.13 14.79 -43.23
C GLY A 61 11.67 14.39 -43.09
N TYR A 62 11.31 13.76 -41.96
CA TYR A 62 9.94 13.35 -41.68
C TYR A 62 9.06 14.60 -41.65
N GLY A 63 8.05 14.64 -42.51
CA GLY A 63 7.17 15.80 -42.63
C GLY A 63 6.52 16.16 -41.29
N PHE A 64 6.13 17.43 -41.17
CA PHE A 64 5.45 18.05 -40.01
C PHE A 64 4.44 17.14 -39.28
N VAL A 65 3.77 16.23 -39.98
CA VAL A 65 2.80 15.29 -39.41
C VAL A 65 3.44 14.30 -38.42
N LEU A 66 4.62 13.74 -38.71
CA LEU A 66 5.28 12.75 -37.86
C LEU A 66 5.90 13.39 -36.61
N SER A 67 6.51 14.59 -36.73
CA SER A 67 7.03 15.32 -35.57
C SER A 67 5.92 15.69 -34.59
N GLN A 68 4.77 16.13 -35.11
CA GLN A 68 3.59 16.40 -34.27
C GLN A 68 3.06 15.13 -33.59
N ALA A 69 3.03 13.99 -34.29
CA ALA A 69 2.61 12.72 -33.69
C ALA A 69 3.54 12.29 -32.53
N VAL A 70 4.85 12.43 -32.69
CA VAL A 70 5.84 12.15 -31.63
C VAL A 70 5.62 13.08 -30.44
N LEU A 71 5.46 14.39 -30.67
CA LEU A 71 5.20 15.37 -29.60
C LEU A 71 3.93 15.03 -28.81
N VAL A 72 2.83 14.73 -29.51
CA VAL A 72 1.56 14.36 -28.88
C VAL A 72 1.72 13.07 -28.06
N SER A 73 2.44 12.07 -28.59
CA SER A 73 2.71 10.83 -27.86
C SER A 73 3.52 11.08 -26.58
N PHE A 74 4.51 11.98 -26.65
CA PHE A 74 5.36 12.33 -25.52
C PHE A 74 4.58 13.04 -24.41
N ILE A 75 3.74 14.01 -24.79
CA ILE A 75 2.84 14.69 -23.85
C ILE A 75 1.87 13.69 -23.20
N ALA A 76 1.30 12.77 -23.97
CA ALA A 76 0.41 11.75 -23.45
C ALA A 76 1.11 10.83 -22.43
N ILE A 77 2.35 10.41 -22.71
CA ILE A 77 3.15 9.60 -21.78
C ILE A 77 3.43 10.37 -20.49
N ILE A 78 3.82 11.64 -20.57
CA ILE A 78 4.03 12.49 -19.38
C ILE A 78 2.74 12.61 -18.57
N ALA A 79 1.60 12.86 -19.22
CA ALA A 79 0.31 12.95 -18.54
C ALA A 79 -0.03 11.64 -17.80
N LEU A 80 0.18 10.48 -18.43
CA LEU A 80 -0.01 9.17 -17.79
C LEU A 80 0.92 8.97 -16.60
N LEU A 81 2.19 9.37 -16.69
CA LEU A 81 3.14 9.32 -15.58
C LEU A 81 2.68 10.20 -14.40
N VAL A 82 2.23 11.43 -14.67
CA VAL A 82 1.70 12.33 -13.64
C VAL A 82 0.48 11.72 -12.95
N ILE A 83 -0.47 11.17 -13.72
CA ILE A 83 -1.64 10.48 -13.17
C ILE A 83 -1.21 9.30 -12.30
N TYR A 84 -0.25 8.50 -12.75
CA TYR A 84 0.30 7.38 -12.00
C TYR A 84 0.93 7.84 -10.67
N VAL A 85 1.71 8.91 -10.70
CA VAL A 85 2.34 9.50 -9.50
C VAL A 85 1.29 9.99 -8.51
N ILE A 86 0.25 10.68 -8.98
CA ILE A 86 -0.85 11.15 -8.14
C ILE A 86 -1.56 9.96 -7.49
N ARG A 87 -1.91 8.94 -8.28
CA ARG A 87 -2.58 7.73 -7.78
C ARG A 87 -1.74 7.02 -6.71
N THR A 88 -0.43 6.87 -6.95
CA THR A 88 0.49 6.22 -6.01
C THR A 88 0.61 7.02 -4.72
N ARG A 89 0.70 8.36 -4.81
CA ARG A 89 0.71 9.25 -3.64
C ARG A 89 -0.59 9.22 -2.86
N GLN A 90 -1.71 8.92 -3.49
CA GLN A 90 -2.99 8.85 -2.80
C GLN A 90 -3.22 7.52 -2.08
N THR A 91 -2.43 6.49 -2.38
CA THR A 91 -2.55 5.19 -1.71
C THR A 91 -1.89 5.21 -0.32
N ARG A 92 -2.63 4.72 0.69
CA ARG A 92 -2.16 4.53 2.06
C ARG A 92 -2.58 3.15 2.56
N TYR A 93 -1.67 2.52 3.28
CA TYR A 93 -1.89 1.26 3.97
C TYR A 93 -2.13 1.54 5.45
N TYR A 94 -3.14 0.88 6.00
CA TYR A 94 -3.47 0.94 7.41
C TYR A 94 -3.50 -0.48 7.96
N LEU A 95 -2.89 -0.66 9.12
CA LEU A 95 -3.01 -1.85 9.92
C LEU A 95 -3.73 -1.45 11.20
N THR A 96 -4.89 -2.06 11.40
CA THR A 96 -5.73 -1.83 12.57
C THR A 96 -5.77 -3.08 13.43
N THR A 97 -6.40 -3.00 14.59
CA THR A 97 -6.63 -4.16 15.47
C THR A 97 -7.56 -5.21 14.87
N GLU A 98 -8.40 -4.85 13.89
CA GLU A 98 -9.41 -5.74 13.31
C GLU A 98 -9.11 -6.15 11.87
N ARG A 99 -8.35 -5.35 11.11
CA ARG A 99 -8.19 -5.53 9.65
C ARG A 99 -6.99 -4.80 9.06
N ILE A 100 -6.58 -5.27 7.90
CA ILE A 100 -5.55 -4.66 7.04
C ILE A 100 -6.26 -3.97 5.88
N LEU A 101 -5.97 -2.70 5.68
CA LEU A 101 -6.66 -1.84 4.71
C LEU A 101 -5.66 -1.24 3.71
N GLU A 102 -6.01 -1.31 2.43
CA GLU A 102 -5.46 -0.45 1.40
C GLU A 102 -6.50 0.60 1.02
N THR A 103 -6.15 1.88 1.21
CA THR A 103 -7.03 2.99 0.86
C THR A 103 -6.39 3.84 -0.23
N ARG A 104 -7.21 4.50 -1.05
CA ARG A 104 -6.77 5.49 -2.03
C ARG A 104 -7.66 6.70 -1.98
N ALA A 105 -7.06 7.87 -1.72
CA ALA A 105 -7.78 9.13 -1.60
C ALA A 105 -8.95 9.04 -0.60
N GLY A 106 -8.76 8.31 0.51
CA GLY A 106 -9.78 8.11 1.54
C GLY A 106 -10.89 7.12 1.18
N LYS A 107 -10.78 6.36 0.08
CA LYS A 107 -11.68 5.24 -0.21
C LYS A 107 -10.99 3.92 0.06
N ILE A 108 -11.70 2.97 0.67
CA ILE A 108 -11.19 1.60 0.89
C ILE A 108 -11.17 0.88 -0.47
N LEU A 109 -9.99 0.41 -0.88
CA LEU A 109 -9.81 -0.37 -2.11
C LEU A 109 -9.73 -1.86 -1.84
N LYS A 110 -9.02 -2.24 -0.78
CA LYS A 110 -8.86 -3.62 -0.34
C LYS A 110 -8.94 -3.67 1.18
N GLU A 111 -9.56 -4.73 1.67
CA GLU A 111 -9.74 -4.99 3.09
C GLU A 111 -9.55 -6.47 3.32
N ILE A 112 -8.65 -6.81 4.25
CA ILE A 112 -8.48 -8.17 4.75
C ILE A 112 -8.74 -8.14 6.26
N PRO A 113 -9.84 -8.72 6.75
CA PRO A 113 -10.10 -8.78 8.18
C PRO A 113 -9.13 -9.76 8.86
N LEU A 114 -8.64 -9.39 10.04
CA LEU A 114 -7.69 -10.19 10.80
C LEU A 114 -8.30 -11.53 11.27
N SER A 115 -9.63 -11.60 11.36
CA SER A 115 -10.36 -12.83 11.64
C SER A 115 -10.11 -13.93 10.60
N HIS A 116 -9.76 -13.59 9.36
CA HIS A 116 -9.41 -14.58 8.33
C HIS A 116 -8.14 -15.36 8.68
N PHE A 117 -7.25 -14.79 9.50
CA PHE A 117 -6.03 -15.45 9.98
C PHE A 117 -6.22 -16.21 11.29
N SER A 118 -7.44 -16.25 11.85
CA SER A 118 -7.69 -16.89 13.13
C SER A 118 -7.26 -18.37 13.15
N GLY A 119 -6.53 -18.75 14.21
CA GLY A 119 -6.00 -20.10 14.38
C GLY A 119 -4.74 -20.43 13.57
N ARG A 120 -4.18 -19.48 12.81
CA ARG A 120 -2.90 -19.65 12.10
C ARG A 120 -1.99 -18.44 12.32
N PRO A 121 -0.67 -18.62 12.42
CA PRO A 121 0.24 -17.49 12.57
C PRO A 121 0.25 -16.66 11.28
N ILE A 122 -0.01 -15.36 11.39
CA ILE A 122 -0.08 -14.44 10.24
C ILE A 122 1.20 -14.47 9.39
N GLY A 123 2.36 -14.74 10.01
CA GLY A 123 3.64 -14.85 9.31
C GLY A 123 3.68 -15.93 8.23
N GLN A 124 2.81 -16.94 8.26
CA GLN A 124 2.69 -17.92 7.16
C GLN A 124 2.08 -17.33 5.89
N PHE A 125 1.36 -16.22 6.01
CA PHE A 125 0.69 -15.53 4.92
C PHE A 125 1.36 -14.21 4.55
N ILE A 126 2.52 -13.94 5.14
CA ILE A 126 3.31 -12.75 4.88
C ILE A 126 4.59 -13.20 4.18
N GLU A 127 4.76 -12.72 2.97
CA GLU A 127 5.99 -12.89 2.22
C GLU A 127 6.70 -11.55 2.14
N SER A 128 7.99 -11.52 2.47
CA SER A 128 8.80 -10.30 2.40
C SER A 128 9.98 -10.51 1.46
N HIS A 129 10.17 -9.55 0.55
CA HIS A 129 11.32 -9.54 -0.34
C HIS A 129 12.01 -8.19 -0.28
N VAL A 130 13.34 -8.20 -0.35
CA VAL A 130 14.13 -6.98 -0.50
C VAL A 130 13.93 -6.45 -1.92
N ALA A 131 13.32 -5.27 -2.04
CA ALA A 131 13.09 -4.64 -3.33
C ALA A 131 14.33 -3.89 -3.83
N TYR A 132 15.00 -3.16 -2.95
CA TYR A 132 16.24 -2.44 -3.21
C TYR A 132 16.89 -2.01 -1.89
N THR A 133 18.12 -1.54 -1.95
CA THR A 133 18.84 -0.99 -0.78
C THR A 133 18.94 0.52 -0.93
N LYS A 134 18.60 1.27 0.12
CA LYS A 134 18.73 2.74 0.19
C LYS A 134 19.60 3.10 1.38
N ASN A 135 20.70 3.83 1.17
CA ASN A 135 21.64 4.22 2.23
C ASN A 135 22.12 3.02 3.07
N ASN A 136 22.47 1.90 2.41
CA ASN A 136 22.85 0.64 3.05
C ASN A 136 21.76 0.01 3.95
N GLN A 137 20.50 0.43 3.81
CA GLN A 137 19.35 -0.15 4.49
C GLN A 137 18.45 -0.86 3.48
N PRO A 138 18.07 -2.13 3.71
CA PRO A 138 17.17 -2.85 2.83
C PRO A 138 15.76 -2.24 2.90
N VAL A 139 15.16 -2.04 1.74
CA VAL A 139 13.77 -1.64 1.58
C VAL A 139 12.98 -2.86 1.11
N TYR A 140 11.97 -3.23 1.87
CA TYR A 140 11.18 -4.43 1.68
C TYR A 140 9.89 -4.13 0.91
N THR A 141 9.43 -5.13 0.16
CA THR A 141 8.05 -5.28 -0.28
C THR A 141 7.44 -6.44 0.49
N ILE A 142 6.31 -6.17 1.14
CA ILE A 142 5.56 -7.14 1.94
C ILE A 142 4.31 -7.52 1.15
N SER A 143 4.12 -8.80 0.87
CA SER A 143 2.91 -9.35 0.27
C SER A 143 2.14 -10.09 1.34
N ILE A 144 0.88 -9.72 1.54
CA ILE A 144 -0.01 -10.35 2.51
C ILE A 144 -1.11 -11.07 1.74
N TYR A 145 -1.18 -12.38 1.92
CA TYR A 145 -2.14 -13.27 1.27
C TYR A 145 -3.35 -13.49 2.19
N ASP A 146 -4.56 -13.25 1.70
CA ASP A 146 -5.77 -13.61 2.44
C ASP A 146 -6.04 -15.12 2.29
N PRO A 147 -6.02 -15.92 3.37
CA PRO A 147 -6.31 -17.35 3.31
C PRO A 147 -7.74 -17.69 2.85
N THR A 148 -8.67 -16.72 2.90
CA THR A 148 -10.09 -16.94 2.63
C THR A 148 -10.53 -16.38 1.27
N SER A 149 -9.94 -15.27 0.80
CA SER A 149 -10.44 -14.54 -0.37
C SER A 149 -9.53 -14.53 -1.59
N ASP A 150 -8.41 -15.25 -1.57
CA ASP A 150 -7.35 -15.24 -2.62
C ASP A 150 -6.84 -13.82 -2.96
N MET A 151 -7.13 -12.85 -2.08
CA MET A 151 -6.74 -11.48 -2.25
C MET A 151 -5.31 -11.29 -1.75
N VAL A 152 -4.51 -10.56 -2.54
CA VAL A 152 -3.15 -10.17 -2.13
C VAL A 152 -3.05 -8.65 -2.01
N ILE A 153 -2.55 -8.20 -0.86
CA ILE A 153 -2.15 -6.81 -0.64
C ILE A 153 -0.63 -6.72 -0.73
N HIS A 154 -0.14 -5.90 -1.66
CA HIS A 154 1.28 -5.63 -1.80
C HIS A 154 1.63 -4.28 -1.19
N ILE A 155 2.39 -4.31 -0.11
CA ILE A 155 2.84 -3.14 0.63
C ILE A 155 4.30 -2.87 0.23
N LYS A 156 4.51 -1.85 -0.61
CA LYS A 156 5.83 -1.50 -1.15
C LYS A 156 6.50 -0.41 -0.33
N GLY A 157 7.84 -0.42 -0.27
CA GLY A 157 8.64 0.67 0.32
C GLY A 157 8.73 0.63 1.85
N GLN A 158 8.74 -0.58 2.42
CA GLN A 158 8.76 -0.78 3.86
C GLN A 158 10.18 -0.90 4.39
N ASP A 159 10.41 -0.40 5.59
CA ASP A 159 11.66 -0.59 6.32
C ASP A 159 11.53 -1.78 7.28
N TRP A 160 12.64 -2.18 7.88
CA TRP A 160 12.70 -3.29 8.82
C TRP A 160 11.72 -3.14 10.00
N SER A 161 11.51 -1.90 10.51
CA SER A 161 10.60 -1.67 11.64
C SER A 161 9.16 -2.02 11.28
N SER A 162 8.73 -1.69 10.06
CA SER A 162 7.38 -1.99 9.57
C SER A 162 7.15 -3.50 9.44
N LEU A 163 8.15 -4.25 8.96
CA LEU A 163 8.07 -5.71 8.87
C LEU A 163 7.86 -6.34 10.26
N ARG A 164 8.62 -5.88 11.25
CA ARG A 164 8.48 -6.34 12.64
C ARG A 164 7.10 -6.04 13.21
N SER A 165 6.51 -4.89 12.89
CA SER A 165 5.13 -4.58 13.31
C SER A 165 4.14 -5.60 12.76
N PHE A 166 4.28 -6.04 11.51
CA PHE A 166 3.42 -7.06 10.91
C PHE A 166 3.61 -8.45 11.53
N GLU A 167 4.85 -8.84 11.86
CA GLU A 167 5.11 -10.09 12.57
C GLU A 167 4.46 -10.12 13.96
N GLN A 168 4.41 -8.97 14.64
CA GLN A 168 3.80 -8.83 15.96
C GLN A 168 2.27 -8.89 15.96
N VAL A 169 1.61 -8.64 14.83
CA VAL A 169 0.13 -8.68 14.70
C VAL A 169 -0.43 -10.04 15.08
N GLY A 170 0.30 -11.12 14.79
CA GLY A 170 -0.13 -12.49 15.09
C GLY A 170 0.06 -12.90 16.55
N ASN A 171 0.74 -12.10 17.37
CA ASN A 171 0.95 -12.41 18.77
C ASN A 171 -0.30 -12.05 19.57
N ILE A 172 -0.61 -12.85 20.57
CA ILE A 172 -1.69 -12.58 21.53
C ILE A 172 -1.04 -12.16 22.85
N ARG A 173 -1.55 -11.09 23.46
CA ARG A 173 -1.17 -10.63 24.79
C ARG A 173 -2.39 -10.64 25.70
N GLU A 174 -2.28 -11.32 26.83
CA GLU A 174 -3.35 -11.35 27.83
C GLU A 174 -3.37 -10.05 28.64
N CYS A 175 -4.56 -9.52 28.89
CA CYS A 175 -4.73 -8.36 29.74
C CYS A 175 -4.45 -8.74 31.20
N PRO A 176 -3.58 -8.03 31.93
CA PRO A 176 -3.28 -8.35 33.32
C PRO A 176 -4.47 -8.14 34.27
N TYR A 177 -5.46 -7.35 33.86
CA TYR A 177 -6.61 -7.00 34.71
C TYR A 177 -7.82 -7.93 34.54
N CYS A 178 -8.07 -8.41 33.32
CA CYS A 178 -9.27 -9.21 33.01
C CYS A 178 -8.97 -10.52 32.26
N THR A 179 -7.69 -10.87 32.09
CA THR A 179 -7.18 -12.06 31.39
C THR A 179 -7.71 -12.24 29.96
N TYR A 180 -8.29 -11.20 29.37
CA TYR A 180 -8.79 -11.21 28.01
C TYR A 180 -7.60 -11.25 27.02
N ALA A 181 -7.70 -12.09 26.00
CA ALA A 181 -6.72 -12.19 24.93
C ALA A 181 -6.87 -11.01 23.96
N ASN A 182 -5.87 -10.12 23.94
CA ASN A 182 -5.82 -8.99 23.02
C ASN A 182 -4.75 -9.24 21.95
N PRO A 183 -4.87 -8.61 20.76
CA PRO A 183 -3.76 -8.55 19.82
C PRO A 183 -2.52 -7.96 20.50
N GLY A 184 -1.34 -8.51 20.24
CA GLY A 184 -0.08 -8.07 20.87
C GLY A 184 0.30 -6.62 20.51
N ILE A 185 -0.31 -6.10 19.46
CA ILE A 185 -0.19 -4.72 18.99
C ILE A 185 -1.20 -3.77 19.62
N ALA A 186 -2.18 -4.27 20.38
CA ALA A 186 -3.24 -3.45 20.95
C ALA A 186 -2.70 -2.63 22.13
N SER A 187 -2.98 -1.34 22.15
CA SER A 187 -2.58 -0.43 23.21
C SER A 187 -3.55 -0.45 24.40
N THR A 188 -4.79 -0.86 24.14
CA THR A 188 -5.87 -0.91 25.11
C THR A 188 -6.58 -2.26 25.05
N CYS A 189 -7.07 -2.73 26.20
CA CYS A 189 -7.81 -3.98 26.27
C CYS A 189 -9.22 -3.79 25.71
N LYS A 190 -9.60 -4.62 24.75
CA LYS A 190 -10.93 -4.58 24.11
C LYS A 190 -12.09 -4.85 25.08
N ASN A 191 -11.83 -5.62 26.15
CA ASN A 191 -12.85 -6.00 27.13
C ASN A 191 -13.02 -4.95 28.25
N CYS A 192 -11.93 -4.48 28.86
CA CYS A 192 -12.00 -3.60 30.03
C CYS A 192 -11.48 -2.17 29.81
N GLY A 193 -10.95 -1.85 28.63
CA GLY A 193 -10.39 -0.52 28.31
C GLY A 193 -9.07 -0.19 29.00
N ALA A 194 -8.47 -1.13 29.75
CA ALA A 194 -7.20 -0.90 30.43
C ALA A 194 -6.03 -0.80 29.44
N VAL A 195 -5.04 0.04 29.75
CA VAL A 195 -3.80 0.17 28.95
C VAL A 195 -2.95 -1.10 29.11
N LEU A 196 -2.42 -1.63 28.00
CA LEU A 196 -1.66 -2.89 27.94
C LEU A 196 -0.15 -2.68 27.89
#